data_AF-A0A0C3E915-F1
#
_entry.id   AF-A0A0C3E915-F1
#
_cell.length_a   1.000
_cell.length_b   1.000
_cell.length_c   1.000
_cell.angle_alpha   90.00
_cell.angle_beta   90.00
_cell.angle_gamma   90.00
#
_symmetry.space_group_name_H-M   'P 1'
#
loop_
_entity.id
_entity.type
_entity.pdbx_description
1 polymer ?
#
loop_
_entity_poly.entity_id
_entity_poly.type
_entity_poly.pdbx_seq_one_letter_code
_entity_poly.pdbx_strand_id
1 'polypeptide(L)'
;MTPHRKWFTTYRTLTPPTPVTLGDDSTMQATGIGTVTLHAKVAGKIHEFILSNVLFILDFRITLISVKRLASAGLSTFFPGNTSHCIVYQGKQQVMT
;
A
#
# COMPACT_ATOMS: atom_id res chain seq x y z
N MET A 1 1.88 -1.19 -3.57
CA MET A 1 1.79 -1.72 -4.94
C MET A 1 0.32 -2.00 -5.21
N THR A 2 -0.20 -1.60 -6.37
CA THR A 2 -1.65 -1.73 -6.65
C THR A 2 -1.93 -1.95 -8.14
N PRO A 3 -2.98 -2.72 -8.50
CA PRO A 3 -3.48 -2.81 -9.87
C PRO A 3 -4.47 -1.69 -10.23
N HIS A 4 -4.75 -0.75 -9.33
CA HIS A 4 -5.79 0.25 -9.55
C HIS A 4 -5.22 1.57 -10.10
N ARG A 5 -5.10 1.67 -11.43
CA ARG A 5 -4.60 2.89 -12.11
C ARG A 5 -5.37 4.16 -11.75
N LYS A 6 -6.67 4.05 -11.48
CA LYS A 6 -7.56 5.19 -11.15
C LYS A 6 -7.27 5.80 -9.78
N TRP A 7 -6.58 5.10 -8.89
CA TRP A 7 -6.25 5.61 -7.56
C TRP A 7 -5.06 6.58 -7.56
N PHE A 8 -4.32 6.64 -8.67
CA PHE A 8 -3.14 7.47 -8.79
C PHE A 8 -3.50 8.93 -9.06
N THR A 9 -3.09 9.83 -8.17
CA THR A 9 -3.17 11.29 -8.35
C THR A 9 -2.02 11.80 -9.22
N THR A 10 -0.87 11.13 -9.17
CA THR A 10 0.26 11.33 -10.09
C THR A 10 0.64 9.99 -10.69
N TYR A 11 1.11 9.97 -11.94
CA TYR A 11 1.50 8.73 -12.60
C TYR A 11 2.60 8.98 -13.62
N ARG A 12 3.64 8.16 -13.57
CA ARG A 12 4.73 8.11 -14.53
C ARG A 12 4.91 6.67 -14.99
N THR A 13 4.97 6.45 -16.30
CA THR A 13 5.32 5.16 -16.89
C THR A 13 6.77 4.81 -16.57
N LEU A 14 7.02 3.54 -16.26
CA LEU A 14 8.36 2.99 -16.09
C LEU A 14 8.79 2.34 -17.41
N THR A 15 9.87 2.87 -18.01
CA THR A 15 10.47 2.35 -19.23
C THR A 15 11.98 2.19 -19.00
N PRO A 16 12.51 0.95 -18.90
CA PRO A 16 11.79 -0.32 -18.95
C PRO A 16 10.89 -0.55 -17.71
N PRO A 17 9.93 -1.50 -17.78
CA PRO A 17 9.23 -1.98 -16.60
C PRO A 17 10.22 -2.47 -15.52
N THR A 18 9.86 -2.28 -14.25
CA THR A 18 10.71 -2.68 -13.12
C THR A 18 10.27 -4.03 -12.57
N PRO A 19 11.13 -5.06 -12.53
CA PRO A 19 10.79 -6.35 -11.95
C PRO A 19 10.62 -6.24 -10.43
N VAL A 20 9.62 -6.93 -9.89
CA VAL A 20 9.34 -7.04 -8.46
C VAL A 20 9.17 -8.50 -8.10
N THR A 21 10.03 -8.99 -7.20
CA THR A 21 9.96 -10.34 -6.65
C THR A 21 8.95 -10.39 -5.50
N LEU A 22 8.07 -11.38 -5.52
CA LEU A 22 7.08 -11.63 -4.48
C LEU A 22 7.59 -12.66 -3.47
N GLY A 23 6.83 -12.86 -2.38
CA GLY A 23 7.21 -13.81 -1.32
C GLY A 23 7.16 -15.29 -1.72
N ASP A 24 6.59 -15.61 -2.88
CA ASP A 24 6.56 -16.95 -3.48
C ASP A 24 7.63 -17.12 -4.57
N ASP A 25 8.64 -16.25 -4.60
CA ASP A 25 9.73 -16.17 -5.58
C ASP A 25 9.29 -15.87 -7.03
N SER A 26 7.99 -15.70 -7.28
CA SER A 26 7.52 -15.24 -8.57
C SER A 26 7.93 -13.77 -8.80
N THR A 27 8.02 -13.37 -10.08
CA THR A 27 8.38 -12.00 -10.45
C THR A 27 7.27 -11.39 -11.30
N MET A 28 6.95 -10.14 -10.99
CA MET A 28 5.97 -9.34 -11.73
C MET A 28 6.59 -8.04 -12.25
N GLN A 29 5.97 -7.43 -13.25
CA GLN A 29 6.47 -6.19 -13.85
C GLN A 29 5.67 -4.97 -13.40
N ALA A 30 6.33 -4.03 -12.73
CA ALA A 30 5.78 -2.71 -12.49
C ALA A 30 5.96 -1.82 -13.71
N THR A 31 4.83 -1.39 -14.29
CA THR A 31 4.79 -0.59 -15.52
C THR A 31 4.59 0.90 -15.24
N GLY A 32 4.26 1.26 -14.02
CA GLY A 32 4.11 2.65 -13.61
C GLY A 32 4.47 2.90 -12.15
N ILE A 33 4.67 4.16 -11.82
CA ILE A 33 4.92 4.64 -10.46
C ILE A 33 4.20 5.97 -10.24
N GLY A 34 3.75 6.22 -9.02
CA GLY A 34 3.14 7.51 -8.69
C GLY A 34 2.66 7.62 -7.26
N THR A 35 1.77 8.58 -7.02
CA THR A 35 1.18 8.84 -5.71
C THR A 35 -0.26 8.36 -5.69
N VAL A 36 -0.64 7.69 -4.62
CA VAL A 36 -1.99 7.19 -4.39
C VAL A 36 -2.52 7.77 -3.08
N THR A 37 -3.76 8.25 -3.10
CA THR A 37 -4.49 8.62 -1.88
C THR A 37 -5.44 7.49 -1.52
N LEU A 38 -5.32 6.97 -0.29
CA LEU A 38 -6.20 5.96 0.28
C LEU A 38 -7.04 6.56 1.40
N HIS A 39 -8.26 6.07 1.55
CA HIS A 39 -9.15 6.44 2.65
C HIS A 39 -9.49 5.19 3.45
N ALA A 40 -9.21 5.21 4.76
CA ALA A 40 -9.63 4.17 5.69
C ALA A 40 -10.71 4.72 6.63
N LYS A 41 -11.78 3.95 6.87
CA LYS A 41 -12.83 4.33 7.81
C LYS A 41 -12.66 3.55 9.11
N VAL A 42 -12.34 4.23 10.20
CA VAL A 42 -12.17 3.64 11.53
C VAL A 42 -13.08 4.37 12.51
N ALA A 43 -13.91 3.63 13.25
CA ALA A 43 -14.85 4.18 14.23
C ALA A 43 -15.68 5.37 13.70
N GLY A 44 -16.11 5.30 12.43
CA GLY A 44 -16.90 6.35 11.77
C GLY A 44 -16.08 7.51 11.20
N LYS A 45 -14.79 7.64 11.55
CA LYS A 45 -13.89 8.68 11.03
C LYS A 45 -13.16 8.19 9.78
N ILE A 46 -13.06 9.06 8.77
CA ILE A 46 -12.23 8.81 7.59
C ILE A 46 -10.82 9.32 7.86
N HIS A 47 -9.84 8.45 7.63
CA HIS A 47 -8.41 8.71 7.67
C HIS A 47 -7.85 8.67 6.26
N GLU A 48 -7.17 9.74 5.87
CA GLU A 48 -6.53 9.84 4.56
C GLU A 48 -5.05 9.47 4.66
N PHE A 49 -4.57 8.68 3.69
CA PHE A 49 -3.17 8.27 3.56
C PHE A 49 -2.66 8.62 2.17
N ILE A 50 -1.62 9.43 2.10
CA ILE A 50 -0.94 9.75 0.85
C ILE A 50 0.30 8.86 0.75
N LEU A 51 0.25 7.91 -0.17
CA LEU A 51 1.35 6.99 -0.45
C LEU A 51 2.08 7.46 -1.69
N SER A 52 3.33 7.91 -1.53
CA SER A 52 4.20 8.26 -2.65
C SER A 52 4.99 7.04 -3.15
N ASN A 53 5.47 7.11 -4.40
CA ASN A 53 6.29 6.06 -5.02
C ASN A 53 5.62 4.68 -5.04
N VAL A 54 4.31 4.64 -5.23
CA VAL A 54 3.53 3.41 -5.34
C VAL A 54 3.72 2.82 -6.72
N LEU A 55 4.09 1.54 -6.80
CA LEU A 55 4.18 0.81 -8.05
C LEU A 55 2.80 0.38 -8.55
N PHE A 56 2.56 0.63 -9.84
CA PHE A 56 1.43 0.11 -10.60
C PHE A 56 1.83 -1.18 -11.30
N ILE A 57 1.11 -2.27 -11.01
CA ILE A 57 1.31 -3.59 -11.62
C ILE A 57 -0.06 -4.08 -12.07
N LEU A 58 -0.27 -4.16 -13.38
CA LEU A 58 -1.57 -4.48 -13.96
C LEU A 58 -2.02 -5.90 -13.59
N ASP A 59 -1.10 -6.86 -13.61
CA ASP A 59 -1.41 -8.29 -13.39
C ASP A 59 -1.64 -8.64 -11.91
N PHE A 60 -1.56 -7.65 -11.01
CA PHE A 60 -1.67 -7.89 -9.58
C PHE A 60 -3.14 -7.96 -9.16
N ARG A 61 -3.47 -8.84 -8.20
CA ARG A 61 -4.89 -9.04 -7.79
C ARG A 61 -5.30 -8.22 -6.57
N ILE A 62 -4.33 -7.83 -5.75
CA ILE A 62 -4.55 -7.16 -4.47
C ILE A 62 -3.68 -5.91 -4.36
N THR A 63 -4.04 -4.98 -3.48
CA THR A 63 -3.15 -3.88 -3.13
C THR A 63 -2.33 -4.27 -1.90
N LEU A 64 -1.01 -4.10 -1.98
CA LEU A 64 -0.11 -4.31 -0.85
C LEU A 64 0.49 -2.99 -0.38
N ILE A 65 0.49 -2.79 0.94
CA ILE A 65 1.17 -1.68 1.61
C ILE A 65 2.38 -2.25 2.35
N SER A 66 3.54 -1.64 2.16
CA SER A 66 4.76 -2.10 2.84
C SER A 66 4.74 -1.70 4.32
N VAL A 67 4.86 -2.69 5.21
CA VAL A 67 5.01 -2.45 6.66
C VAL A 67 6.21 -1.55 6.96
N LYS A 68 7.34 -1.76 6.27
CA LYS A 68 8.53 -0.91 6.41
C LYS A 68 8.22 0.55 6.09
N ARG A 69 7.43 0.82 5.04
CA ARG A 69 7.03 2.19 4.68
C ARG A 69 6.11 2.82 5.72
N LEU A 70 5.19 2.05 6.30
CA LEU A 70 4.34 2.52 7.42
C LEU A 70 5.20 2.87 8.63
N ALA A 71 6.14 1.99 9.01
CA ALA A 71 7.07 2.23 10.11
C ALA A 71 7.93 3.48 9.89
N SER A 72 8.49 3.67 8.68
CA SER A 72 9.24 4.89 8.34
C SER A 72 8.40 6.16 8.36
N ALA A 73 7.08 6.06 8.26
CA ALA A 73 6.14 7.18 8.42
C ALA A 73 5.72 7.42 9.88
N GLY A 74 6.32 6.71 10.85
CA GLY A 74 6.00 6.83 12.27
C GLY A 74 4.72 6.10 12.68
N LEU A 75 4.21 5.19 11.84
CA LEU A 75 3.05 4.36 12.15
C LEU A 75 3.50 3.01 12.70
N SER A 76 2.72 2.43 13.59
CA SER A 76 2.94 1.07 14.08
C SER A 76 1.90 0.12 13.51
N THR A 77 2.28 -1.14 13.30
CA THR A 77 1.41 -2.21 12.81
C THR A 77 1.29 -3.29 13.87
N PHE A 78 0.08 -3.73 14.16
CA PHE A 78 -0.23 -4.82 15.07
C PHE A 78 -0.99 -5.92 14.33
N PHE A 79 -0.57 -7.17 14.52
CA PHE A 79 -1.20 -8.35 13.93
C PHE A 79 -1.81 -9.16 15.08
N PRO A 80 -3.12 -9.00 15.35
CA PRO A 80 -3.78 -9.75 16.41
C PRO A 80 -3.74 -11.25 16.12
N GLY A 81 -3.35 -12.05 17.12
CA GLY A 81 -3.33 -13.50 16.99
C GLY A 81 -4.71 -14.05 16.61
N ASN A 82 -4.73 -15.10 15.79
CA ASN A 82 -5.95 -15.74 15.27
C ASN A 82 -6.85 -14.84 14.41
N THR A 83 -6.30 -13.79 13.81
CA THR A 83 -7.00 -12.94 12.83
C THR A 83 -6.23 -12.85 11.52
N SER A 84 -6.91 -12.49 10.44
CA SER A 84 -6.32 -12.23 9.11
C SER A 84 -6.09 -10.74 8.84
N HIS A 85 -6.30 -9.88 9.83
CA HIS A 85 -6.26 -8.43 9.68
C HIS A 85 -5.02 -7.81 10.33
N CYS A 86 -4.57 -6.69 9.78
CA CYS A 86 -3.48 -5.88 10.32
C CYS A 86 -4.06 -4.55 10.78
N ILE A 87 -3.81 -4.17 12.04
CA ILE A 87 -4.23 -2.88 12.57
C ILE A 87 -3.07 -1.92 12.49
N VAL A 88 -3.31 -0.71 11.98
CA VAL A 88 -2.29 0.34 11.92
C VAL A 88 -2.65 1.47 12.88
N TYR A 89 -1.66 1.90 13.65
CA TYR A 89 -1.79 2.95 14.65
C TYR A 89 -0.89 4.15 14.36
N GLN A 90 -1.40 5.32 14.73
CA GLN A 90 -0.63 6.55 14.88
C GLN A 90 -0.62 6.91 16.37
N GLY A 91 0.50 6.67 17.05
CA GLY A 91 0.55 6.72 18.51
C GLY A 91 -0.41 5.71 19.14
N LYS A 92 -1.41 6.18 19.89
CA LYS A 92 -2.46 5.35 20.51
C LYS A 92 -3.74 5.22 19.66
N GLN A 93 -3.83 5.94 18.55
CA GLN A 93 -5.03 5.99 17.72
C GLN A 93 -4.96 4.96 16.58
N GLN A 94 -5.99 4.13 16.44
CA GLN A 94 -6.17 3.28 15.26
C GLN A 94 -6.57 4.12 14.06
N VAL A 95 -5.90 3.88 12.93
CA VAL A 95 -6.08 4.67 11.69
C VAL A 95 -6.38 3.82 10.46
N MET A 96 -6.11 2.50 10.50
CA MET A 96 -6.44 1.56 9.42
C MET A 96 -6.59 0.12 9.96
N THR A 97 -7.41 -0.69 9.29
CA THR A 97 -7.60 -2.14 9.50
C THR A 97 -7.79 -2.83 8.16
#